data_AF-A0A959T090-F1
#
_entry.id   AF-A0A959T090-F1
#
_cell.length_a   1.000
_cell.length_b   1.000
_cell.length_c   1.000
_cell.angle_alpha   90.00
_cell.angle_beta   90.00
_cell.angle_gamma   90.00
#
_symmetry.space_group_name_H-M   'P 1'
#
loop_
_entity.id
_entity.type
_entity.pdbx_description
1 polymer ?
#
loop_
_entity_poly.entity_id
_entity_poly.type
_entity_poly.pdbx_seq_one_letter_code
_entity_poly.pdbx_strand_id
1 'polypeptide(L)'
;MRRVLAIALLLPFLADAQYPYSRTYEVRTGQRRPHITTLIQDAQGLLWAGSDLGIYRTDGERTDQVLATEGATVDALGQGPTGILAALSTGVLLRCSGYHCDTLWASDQLAGTSVRVLREEEDGGLWIGTYGAGLWHLRNGRMDRFGVQNGLLDDHINALCSYQDGVLVATDQGVAMCSMDEGVQFTITEVEGLPDNLVMALACDTIGRVWGGTERAGVFQLELDGAAPKVHLLDSAWRHGPVTALVADDG
;
A
#
# COMPACT_ATOMS: atom_id res chain seq x y z
N MET A 1 -41.74 58.85 23.78
CA MET A 1 -41.27 57.71 24.61
C MET A 1 -40.41 56.79 23.75
N ARG A 2 -39.18 56.49 24.23
CA ARG A 2 -38.25 55.36 23.96
C ARG A 2 -37.93 54.98 22.50
N ARG A 3 -36.70 55.23 21.98
CA ARG A 3 -35.41 54.48 22.15
C ARG A 3 -35.47 53.10 21.45
N VAL A 4 -34.47 52.56 20.73
CA VAL A 4 -33.04 52.81 20.52
C VAL A 4 -32.58 51.93 19.35
N LEU A 5 -31.55 52.36 18.60
CA LEU A 5 -30.84 51.56 17.59
C LEU A 5 -29.83 50.64 18.31
N ALA A 6 -29.84 49.33 18.05
CA ALA A 6 -28.81 48.41 18.53
C ALA A 6 -28.28 47.58 17.34
N ILE A 7 -27.04 47.87 16.97
CA ILE A 7 -26.23 47.09 16.04
C ILE A 7 -25.60 45.97 16.87
N ALA A 8 -25.94 44.72 16.58
CA ALA A 8 -25.25 43.56 17.11
C ALA A 8 -24.31 43.02 16.03
N LEU A 9 -23.01 43.25 16.22
CA LEU A 9 -21.95 42.49 15.55
C LEU A 9 -22.07 41.03 16.00
N LEU A 10 -22.57 40.15 15.14
CA LEU A 10 -22.33 38.73 15.30
C LEU A 10 -20.89 38.46 14.84
N LEU A 11 -20.01 38.33 15.83
CA LEU A 11 -18.69 37.73 15.70
C LEU A 11 -18.81 36.45 14.86
N PRO A 12 -17.91 36.19 13.89
CA PRO A 12 -17.86 34.89 13.26
C PRO A 12 -17.62 33.88 14.39
N PHE A 13 -18.54 32.94 14.55
CA PHE A 13 -18.26 31.74 15.32
C PHE A 13 -16.95 31.18 14.76
N LEU A 14 -15.92 31.15 15.61
CA LEU A 14 -14.79 30.26 15.44
C LEU A 14 -15.41 28.87 15.28
N ALA A 15 -15.42 28.36 14.05
CA ALA A 15 -15.52 26.93 13.85
C ALA A 15 -14.28 26.38 14.55
N ASP A 16 -14.43 25.86 15.76
CA ASP A 16 -13.42 25.02 16.38
C ASP A 16 -13.17 23.91 15.36
N ALA A 17 -12.02 23.99 14.68
CA ALA A 17 -11.49 22.86 13.97
C ALA A 17 -11.44 21.73 14.99
N GLN A 18 -12.14 20.61 14.72
CA GLN A 18 -12.02 19.43 15.55
C GLN A 18 -10.53 19.14 15.71
N TYR A 19 -10.01 19.26 16.94
CA TYR A 19 -8.71 18.71 17.24
C TYR A 19 -8.80 17.23 16.89
N PRO A 20 -7.94 16.69 16.01
CA PRO A 20 -7.93 15.26 15.78
C PRO A 20 -7.68 14.61 17.13
N TYR A 21 -8.65 13.84 17.61
CA TYR A 21 -8.48 13.05 18.82
C TYR A 21 -7.39 12.02 18.51
N SER A 22 -6.17 12.30 18.96
CA SER A 22 -5.05 11.38 18.81
C SER A 22 -4.84 10.64 20.11
N ARG A 23 -4.73 9.32 20.00
CA ARG A 23 -4.35 8.44 21.10
C ARG A 23 -3.06 7.73 20.71
N THR A 24 -2.03 7.87 21.55
CA THR A 24 -0.76 7.19 21.34
C THR A 24 -0.78 5.83 22.01
N TYR A 25 -0.46 4.80 21.24
CA TYR A 25 -0.31 3.43 21.72
C TYR A 25 1.17 3.04 21.68
N GLU A 26 1.75 2.77 22.85
CA GLU A 26 3.15 2.34 22.94
C GLU A 26 3.21 0.81 22.90
N VAL A 27 3.83 0.27 21.86
CA VAL A 27 4.17 -1.16 21.77
C VAL A 27 5.46 -1.40 22.54
N ARG A 28 5.49 -2.43 23.39
CA ARG A 28 6.69 -2.78 24.19
C ARG A 28 6.90 -4.29 24.22
N THR A 29 8.16 -4.70 24.17
CA THR A 29 8.59 -6.10 24.33
C THR A 29 9.63 -6.16 25.43
N GLY A 30 9.19 -6.48 26.65
CA GLY A 30 9.99 -6.31 27.85
C GLY A 30 10.41 -4.84 28.04
N GLN A 31 11.72 -4.58 28.00
CA GLN A 31 12.28 -3.22 28.11
C GLN A 31 12.54 -2.55 26.76
N ARG A 32 12.34 -3.25 25.64
CA ARG A 32 12.62 -2.71 24.30
C ARG A 32 11.39 -2.04 23.71
N ARG A 33 11.64 -0.99 22.92
CA ARG A 33 10.64 -0.27 22.12
C ARG A 33 10.86 -0.61 20.66
N PRO A 34 10.02 -1.47 20.04
CA PRO A 34 10.11 -1.75 18.62
C PRO A 34 9.91 -0.48 17.79
N HIS A 35 10.69 -0.34 16.73
CA HIS A 35 10.44 0.65 15.69
C HIS A 35 9.43 0.07 14.70
N ILE A 36 8.20 0.58 14.74
CA ILE A 36 7.14 0.15 13.83
C ILE A 36 7.38 0.78 12.45
N THR A 37 7.51 -0.07 11.43
CA THR A 37 7.81 0.33 10.05
C THR A 37 6.61 0.20 9.12
N THR A 38 5.66 -0.67 9.45
CA THR A 38 4.48 -0.95 8.62
C THR A 38 3.29 -1.35 9.48
N LEU A 39 2.09 -1.02 9.02
CA LEU A 39 0.82 -1.24 9.70
C LEU A 39 -0.24 -1.67 8.68
N ILE A 40 -1.09 -2.62 9.05
CA ILE A 40 -2.25 -3.04 8.27
C ILE A 40 -3.40 -3.44 9.20
N GLN A 41 -4.64 -3.31 8.75
CA GLN A 41 -5.82 -3.78 9.47
C GLN A 41 -6.31 -5.07 8.83
N ASP A 42 -6.60 -6.10 9.65
CA ASP A 42 -7.21 -7.33 9.15
C ASP A 42 -8.75 -7.22 9.03
N ALA A 43 -9.37 -8.23 8.43
CA ALA A 43 -10.81 -8.28 8.23
C ALA A 43 -11.64 -8.37 9.53
N GLN A 44 -11.01 -8.63 10.68
CA GLN A 44 -11.65 -8.61 11.99
C GLN A 44 -11.53 -7.24 12.67
N GLY A 45 -10.86 -6.28 12.02
CA GLY A 45 -10.66 -4.93 12.51
C GLY A 45 -9.42 -4.78 13.41
N LEU A 46 -8.62 -5.83 13.60
CA LEU A 46 -7.39 -5.75 14.41
C LEU A 46 -6.26 -5.15 13.59
N LEU A 47 -5.40 -4.40 14.28
CA LEU A 47 -4.21 -3.84 13.66
C LEU A 47 -3.03 -4.79 13.83
N TRP A 48 -2.31 -4.99 12.73
CA TRP A 48 -1.04 -5.71 12.67
C TRP A 48 0.08 -4.70 12.41
N ALA A 49 1.19 -4.85 13.14
CA ALA A 49 2.34 -3.96 13.05
C ALA A 49 3.63 -4.76 12.82
N GLY A 50 4.34 -4.41 11.76
CA GLY A 50 5.68 -4.93 11.49
C GLY A 50 6.74 -4.00 12.09
N SER A 51 7.81 -4.59 12.61
CA SER A 51 8.87 -3.85 13.30
C SER A 51 10.25 -4.50 13.11
N ASP A 52 11.28 -3.80 13.58
CA ASP A 52 12.65 -4.32 13.77
C ASP A 52 12.82 -5.47 14.79
N LEU A 53 11.76 -5.80 15.55
CA LEU A 53 11.75 -6.85 16.58
C LEU A 53 10.72 -7.94 16.31
N GLY A 54 9.88 -7.76 15.28
CA GLY A 54 8.92 -8.76 14.84
C GLY A 54 7.55 -8.21 14.51
N ILE A 55 6.56 -9.11 14.56
CA ILE A 55 5.18 -8.84 14.18
C ILE A 55 4.33 -8.75 15.44
N TYR A 56 3.52 -7.70 15.53
CA TYR A 56 2.61 -7.43 16.64
C TYR A 56 1.18 -7.37 16.14
N ARG A 57 0.24 -7.72 17.01
CA ARG A 57 -1.20 -7.59 16.78
C ARG A 57 -1.85 -6.85 17.94
N THR A 58 -2.78 -5.94 17.64
CA THR A 58 -3.48 -5.16 18.66
C THR A 58 -4.94 -4.92 18.29
N ASP A 59 -5.80 -4.92 19.32
CA ASP A 59 -7.20 -4.47 19.26
C ASP A 59 -7.36 -3.01 19.70
N GLY A 60 -6.25 -2.30 19.97
CA GLY A 60 -6.26 -0.94 20.52
C GLY A 60 -6.39 -0.85 22.04
N GLU A 61 -6.44 -1.98 22.75
CA GLU A 61 -6.32 -2.04 24.22
C GLU A 61 -5.16 -2.92 24.65
N ARG A 62 -5.04 -4.08 24.01
CA ARG A 62 -3.99 -5.08 24.22
C ARG A 62 -3.15 -5.19 22.96
N THR A 63 -1.84 -5.32 23.16
CA THR A 63 -0.89 -5.62 22.09
C THR A 63 -0.12 -6.87 22.45
N ASP A 64 -0.13 -7.85 21.56
CA ASP A 64 0.64 -9.07 21.68
C ASP A 64 1.70 -9.12 20.59
N GLN A 65 2.89 -9.61 20.93
CA GLN A 65 3.89 -9.98 19.93
C GLN A 65 3.50 -11.35 19.37
N VAL A 66 3.16 -11.40 18.09
CA VAL A 66 2.78 -12.64 17.38
C VAL A 66 4.01 -13.44 17.00
N LEU A 67 5.06 -12.76 16.52
CA LEU A 67 6.30 -13.38 16.10
C LEU A 67 7.48 -12.50 16.50
N ALA A 68 8.49 -13.09 17.11
CA ALA A 68 9.82 -12.48 17.23
C ALA A 68 10.67 -12.94 16.05
N THR A 69 11.29 -12.00 15.34
CA THR A 69 12.03 -12.24 14.09
C THR A 69 13.54 -12.42 14.29
N GLU A 70 13.99 -12.53 15.55
CA GLU A 70 15.39 -12.78 15.94
C GLU A 70 16.44 -11.86 15.26
N GLY A 71 16.06 -10.60 14.98
CA GLY A 71 16.94 -9.59 14.40
C GLY A 71 16.65 -9.25 12.94
N ALA A 72 15.75 -9.97 12.26
CA ALA A 72 15.23 -9.54 10.98
C ALA A 72 14.16 -8.46 11.15
N THR A 73 14.18 -7.44 10.31
CA THR A 73 13.12 -6.42 10.23
C THR A 73 11.93 -6.96 9.44
N VAL A 74 10.73 -6.52 9.79
CA VAL A 74 9.54 -6.70 8.95
C VAL A 74 9.46 -5.53 7.98
N ASP A 75 9.68 -5.80 6.70
CA ASP A 75 9.80 -4.77 5.67
C ASP A 75 8.44 -4.41 5.06
N ALA A 76 7.57 -5.40 4.88
CA ALA A 76 6.22 -5.19 4.36
C ALA A 76 5.20 -6.11 5.02
N LEU A 77 3.97 -5.60 5.14
CA LEU A 77 2.77 -6.39 5.42
C LEU A 77 1.80 -6.26 4.24
N GLY A 78 1.05 -7.32 3.96
CA GLY A 78 0.02 -7.33 2.92
C GLY A 78 -1.21 -8.12 3.35
N GLN A 79 -2.36 -7.80 2.77
CA GLN A 79 -3.58 -8.55 3.03
C GLN A 79 -3.57 -9.85 2.20
N GLY A 80 -3.91 -10.97 2.83
CA GLY A 80 -4.26 -12.22 2.18
C GLY A 80 -5.67 -12.67 2.55
N PRO A 81 -6.25 -13.65 1.83
CA PRO A 81 -7.60 -14.15 2.09
C PRO A 81 -7.72 -14.92 3.41
N THR A 82 -6.61 -15.45 3.93
CA THR A 82 -6.56 -16.31 5.13
C THR A 82 -5.72 -15.74 6.27
N GLY A 83 -5.18 -14.52 6.11
CA GLY A 83 -4.33 -13.88 7.10
C GLY A 83 -3.54 -12.71 6.52
N ILE A 84 -2.58 -12.22 7.29
CA ILE A 84 -1.65 -11.16 6.89
C ILE A 84 -0.39 -11.79 6.33
N LEU A 85 0.02 -11.34 5.16
CA LEU A 85 1.32 -11.65 4.58
C LEU A 85 2.39 -10.76 5.21
N ALA A 86 3.59 -11.29 5.42
CA ALA A 86 4.73 -10.51 5.87
C ALA A 86 5.99 -10.86 5.08
N ALA A 87 6.79 -9.85 4.75
CA ALA A 87 8.13 -10.01 4.21
C ALA A 87 9.16 -9.54 5.24
N LEU A 88 10.17 -10.36 5.47
CA LEU A 88 11.30 -10.03 6.33
C LEU A 88 12.49 -9.58 5.50
N SER A 89 13.39 -8.75 6.06
CA SER A 89 14.63 -8.31 5.38
C SER A 89 15.60 -9.44 5.03
N THR A 90 15.39 -10.63 5.59
CA THR A 90 16.11 -11.85 5.22
C THR A 90 15.62 -12.47 3.90
N GLY A 91 14.53 -11.95 3.32
CA GLY A 91 13.86 -12.52 2.14
C GLY A 91 12.83 -13.60 2.47
N VAL A 92 12.62 -13.91 3.75
CA VAL A 92 11.58 -14.85 4.19
C VAL A 92 10.20 -14.21 4.04
N LEU A 93 9.27 -14.95 3.42
CA LEU A 93 7.87 -14.56 3.32
C LEU A 93 7.04 -15.46 4.23
N LEU A 94 6.14 -14.84 4.99
CA LEU A 94 5.29 -15.49 5.98
C LEU A 94 3.82 -15.20 5.71
N ARG A 95 2.96 -16.10 6.20
CA ARG A 95 1.53 -15.86 6.38
C ARG A 95 1.20 -15.99 7.85
N CYS A 96 0.66 -14.93 8.43
CA CYS A 96 0.26 -14.87 9.82
C CYS A 96 -1.26 -14.85 9.96
N SER A 97 -1.80 -15.75 10.79
CA SER A 97 -3.23 -15.82 11.10
C SER A 97 -3.41 -16.08 12.59
N GLY A 98 -4.14 -15.18 13.26
CA GLY A 98 -4.25 -15.20 14.71
C GLY A 98 -2.87 -15.01 15.37
N TYR A 99 -2.38 -16.05 16.05
CA TYR A 99 -1.07 -16.06 16.73
C TYR A 99 -0.06 -17.03 16.09
N HIS A 100 -0.34 -17.49 14.87
CA HIS A 100 0.51 -18.41 14.14
C HIS A 100 1.03 -17.73 12.87
N CYS A 101 2.30 -17.98 12.54
CA CYS A 101 2.90 -17.54 11.29
C CYS A 101 3.57 -18.75 10.61
N ASP A 102 3.14 -19.05 9.38
CA ASP A 102 3.68 -20.11 8.55
C ASP A 102 4.59 -19.52 7.47
N THR A 103 5.69 -20.21 7.18
CA THR A 103 6.61 -19.81 6.11
C THR A 103 6.03 -20.15 4.74
N LEU A 104 5.85 -19.13 3.91
CA LEU A 104 5.47 -19.27 2.49
C LEU A 104 6.69 -19.47 1.59
N TRP A 105 7.79 -18.79 1.92
CA TRP A 105 9.02 -18.81 1.14
C TRP A 105 10.23 -18.55 2.03
N ALA A 106 11.31 -19.30 1.77
CA ALA A 106 12.61 -19.05 2.38
C ALA A 106 13.71 -19.44 1.38
N SER A 107 14.31 -18.44 0.75
CA SER A 107 15.50 -18.60 -0.09
C SER A 107 16.29 -17.30 -0.15
N ASP A 108 17.52 -17.39 -0.64
CA ASP A 108 18.40 -16.22 -0.76
C ASP A 108 18.02 -15.29 -1.95
N GLN A 109 17.01 -15.63 -2.76
CA GLN A 109 16.65 -14.83 -3.95
C GLN A 109 16.15 -13.42 -3.61
N LEU A 110 15.54 -13.25 -2.43
CA LEU A 110 15.08 -11.95 -1.92
C LEU A 110 15.97 -11.44 -0.77
N ALA A 111 17.05 -12.14 -0.42
CA ALA A 111 17.90 -11.73 0.68
C ALA A 111 18.55 -10.36 0.40
N GLY A 112 18.44 -9.43 1.35
CA GLY A 112 18.94 -8.06 1.19
C GLY A 112 18.13 -7.19 0.21
N THR A 113 17.03 -7.71 -0.32
CA THR A 113 16.08 -6.94 -1.13
C THR A 113 15.05 -6.31 -0.20
N SER A 114 14.88 -4.99 -0.29
CA SER A 114 13.85 -4.28 0.47
C SER A 114 12.49 -4.52 -0.19
N VAL A 115 11.68 -5.38 0.40
CA VAL A 115 10.30 -5.62 -0.04
C VAL A 115 9.41 -4.48 0.45
N ARG A 116 8.64 -3.86 -0.45
CA ARG A 116 7.76 -2.72 -0.11
C ARG A 116 6.29 -3.10 -0.06
N VAL A 117 5.85 -4.02 -0.91
CA VAL A 117 4.44 -4.34 -1.08
C VAL A 117 4.26 -5.81 -1.47
N LEU A 118 3.21 -6.42 -0.91
CA LEU A 118 2.82 -7.80 -1.15
C LEU A 118 1.37 -7.81 -1.62
N ARG A 119 1.06 -8.58 -2.66
CA ARG A 119 -0.30 -8.75 -3.17
C ARG A 119 -0.54 -10.20 -3.54
N GLU A 120 -1.40 -10.86 -2.78
CA GLU A 120 -1.86 -12.22 -3.10
C GLU A 120 -2.92 -12.19 -4.19
N GLU A 121 -2.86 -13.18 -5.07
CA GLU A 121 -3.88 -13.48 -6.07
C GLU A 121 -4.87 -14.51 -5.52
N GLU A 122 -6.07 -14.57 -6.11
CA GLU A 122 -7.11 -15.52 -5.69
C GLU A 122 -6.67 -16.99 -5.86
N ASP A 123 -5.79 -17.27 -6.81
CA ASP A 123 -5.26 -18.60 -7.10
C ASP A 123 -4.01 -18.97 -6.26
N GLY A 124 -3.62 -18.10 -5.31
CA GLY A 124 -2.50 -18.29 -4.40
C GLY A 124 -1.13 -17.86 -4.95
N GLY A 125 -1.07 -17.27 -6.14
CA GLY A 125 0.11 -16.53 -6.59
C GLY A 125 0.38 -15.30 -5.71
N LEU A 126 1.63 -14.88 -5.61
CA LEU A 126 2.03 -13.74 -4.78
C LEU A 126 2.93 -12.80 -5.56
N TRP A 127 2.42 -11.60 -5.84
CA TRP A 127 3.20 -10.48 -6.37
C TRP A 127 3.92 -9.75 -5.24
N ILE A 128 5.20 -9.44 -5.48
CA ILE A 128 6.13 -8.87 -4.51
C ILE A 128 6.82 -7.67 -5.17
N GLY A 129 6.48 -6.47 -4.72
CA GLY A 129 7.11 -5.24 -5.15
C GLY A 129 8.29 -4.88 -4.25
N THR A 130 9.40 -4.45 -4.86
CA THR A 130 10.64 -4.16 -4.14
C THR A 130 11.14 -2.74 -4.39
N TYR A 131 12.03 -2.26 -3.53
CA TYR A 131 12.75 -1.01 -3.73
C TYR A 131 14.03 -1.26 -4.53
N GLY A 132 13.93 -1.26 -5.86
CA GLY A 132 15.08 -1.30 -6.77
C GLY A 132 15.51 -2.70 -7.22
N ALA A 133 14.72 -3.74 -6.95
CA ALA A 133 14.93 -5.08 -7.50
C ALA A 133 13.77 -5.54 -8.40
N GLY A 134 12.88 -4.64 -8.81
CA GLY A 134 11.75 -4.91 -9.69
C GLY A 134 10.58 -5.62 -8.99
N LEU A 135 9.71 -6.17 -9.82
CA LEU A 135 8.53 -6.93 -9.44
C LEU A 135 8.85 -8.42 -9.48
N TRP A 136 8.49 -9.14 -8.44
CA TRP A 136 8.63 -10.60 -8.37
C TRP A 136 7.28 -11.28 -8.26
N HIS A 137 7.21 -12.51 -8.74
CA HIS A 137 6.03 -13.36 -8.61
C HIS A 137 6.43 -14.73 -8.06
N LEU A 138 5.81 -15.11 -6.94
CA LEU A 138 5.95 -16.43 -6.34
C LEU A 138 4.71 -17.27 -6.67
N ARG A 139 4.91 -18.42 -7.31
CA ARG A 139 3.86 -19.40 -7.53
C ARG A 139 4.42 -20.80 -7.60
N ASN A 140 3.77 -21.75 -6.92
CA ASN A 140 4.15 -23.18 -6.95
C ASN A 140 5.64 -23.43 -6.64
N GLY A 141 6.22 -22.66 -5.71
CA GLY A 141 7.63 -22.76 -5.32
C GLY A 141 8.62 -22.22 -6.34
N ARG A 142 8.16 -21.49 -7.35
CA ARG A 142 8.99 -20.80 -8.34
C ARG A 142 8.85 -19.29 -8.16
N MET A 143 9.99 -18.60 -8.24
CA MET A 143 10.06 -17.15 -8.21
C MET A 143 10.51 -16.62 -9.58
N ASP A 144 9.68 -15.82 -10.22
CA ASP A 144 9.98 -15.12 -11.47
C ASP A 144 10.13 -13.61 -11.23
N ARG A 145 10.93 -12.92 -12.04
CA ARG A 145 11.25 -11.49 -11.88
C ARG A 145 10.95 -10.72 -13.16
N PHE A 146 10.29 -9.58 -13.00
CA PHE A 146 10.08 -8.54 -13.99
C PHE A 146 10.84 -7.29 -13.55
N GLY A 147 11.81 -6.85 -14.36
CA GLY A 147 12.46 -5.56 -14.18
C GLY A 147 12.47 -4.75 -15.46
N VAL A 148 13.24 -3.67 -15.48
CA VAL A 148 13.37 -2.81 -16.67
C VAL A 148 13.76 -3.59 -17.92
N GLN A 149 14.64 -4.60 -17.80
CA GLN A 149 15.00 -5.48 -18.92
C GLN A 149 13.83 -6.30 -19.50
N ASN A 150 12.74 -6.44 -18.74
CA ASN A 150 11.52 -7.15 -19.15
C ASN A 150 10.43 -6.19 -19.66
N GLY A 151 10.72 -4.88 -19.78
CA GLY A 151 9.78 -3.86 -20.23
C GLY A 151 9.09 -3.08 -19.11
N LEU A 152 9.41 -3.34 -17.84
CA LEU A 152 8.89 -2.54 -16.73
C LEU A 152 9.46 -1.12 -16.79
N LEU A 153 8.69 -0.13 -16.35
CA LEU A 153 9.10 1.28 -16.42
C LEU A 153 10.25 1.62 -15.46
N ASP A 154 10.26 1.01 -14.28
CA ASP A 154 11.29 1.20 -13.25
C ASP A 154 11.30 0.01 -12.27
N ASP A 155 12.44 -0.21 -11.61
CA ASP A 155 12.63 -1.30 -10.65
C ASP A 155 12.19 -0.93 -9.21
N HIS A 156 11.79 0.33 -8.95
CA HIS A 156 11.18 0.74 -7.69
C HIS A 156 9.66 0.59 -7.75
N ILE A 157 9.14 -0.37 -6.99
CA ILE A 157 7.71 -0.67 -6.95
C ILE A 157 7.10 0.00 -5.72
N ASN A 158 6.21 0.95 -5.96
CA ASN A 158 5.56 1.74 -4.91
C ASN A 158 4.26 1.10 -4.42
N ALA A 159 3.43 0.61 -5.35
CA ALA A 159 2.16 -0.03 -5.02
C ALA A 159 1.77 -1.09 -6.06
N LEU A 160 0.95 -2.04 -5.62
CA LEU A 160 0.39 -3.10 -6.44
C LEU A 160 -1.12 -3.13 -6.30
N CYS A 161 -1.81 -3.34 -7.41
CA CYS A 161 -3.25 -3.50 -7.41
C CYS A 161 -3.66 -4.65 -8.34
N SER A 162 -4.36 -5.65 -7.80
CA SER A 162 -4.91 -6.73 -8.63
C SER A 162 -5.88 -6.16 -9.66
N TYR A 163 -5.71 -6.55 -10.91
CA TYR A 163 -6.56 -6.11 -12.00
C TYR A 163 -6.70 -7.25 -13.02
N GLN A 164 -7.92 -7.77 -13.20
CA GLN A 164 -8.17 -8.96 -14.01
C GLN A 164 -7.25 -10.14 -13.58
N ASP A 165 -6.64 -10.84 -14.54
CA ASP A 165 -5.73 -11.98 -14.29
C ASP A 165 -4.27 -11.53 -14.06
N GLY A 166 -4.05 -10.28 -13.66
CA GLY A 166 -2.71 -9.73 -13.43
C GLY A 166 -2.69 -8.64 -12.37
N VAL A 167 -1.69 -7.76 -12.48
CA VAL A 167 -1.41 -6.72 -11.50
C VAL A 167 -1.02 -5.40 -12.18
N LEU A 168 -1.63 -4.32 -11.71
CA LEU A 168 -1.17 -2.97 -11.96
C LEU A 168 -0.06 -2.61 -10.99
N VAL A 169 1.00 -2.02 -11.53
CA VAL A 169 2.27 -1.76 -10.86
C VAL A 169 2.55 -0.27 -10.94
N ALA A 170 2.53 0.41 -9.79
CA ALA A 170 2.96 1.80 -9.70
C ALA A 170 4.46 1.87 -9.41
N THR A 171 5.16 2.70 -10.17
CA THR A 171 6.61 2.92 -10.06
C THR A 171 6.94 4.40 -10.04
N ASP A 172 8.23 4.74 -9.97
CA ASP A 172 8.69 6.13 -10.06
C ASP A 172 8.61 6.69 -11.49
N GLN A 173 8.28 5.86 -12.48
CA GLN A 173 8.26 6.20 -13.90
C GLN A 173 6.90 5.93 -14.57
N GLY A 174 5.84 5.67 -13.79
CA GLY A 174 4.47 5.54 -14.26
C GLY A 174 3.75 4.31 -13.73
N VAL A 175 2.79 3.80 -14.50
CA VAL A 175 2.03 2.58 -14.19
C VAL A 175 2.25 1.54 -15.28
N ALA A 176 2.43 0.28 -14.91
CA ALA A 176 2.46 -0.85 -15.84
C ALA A 176 1.38 -1.88 -15.49
N MET A 177 0.87 -2.59 -16.49
CA MET A 177 0.06 -3.80 -16.31
C MET A 177 0.91 -5.03 -16.58
N CYS A 178 0.98 -5.94 -15.62
CA CYS A 178 1.79 -7.14 -15.69
C CYS A 178 0.92 -8.38 -15.49
N SER A 179 1.23 -9.46 -16.22
CA SER A 179 0.68 -10.80 -15.99
C SER A 179 1.79 -11.84 -16.20
N MET A 180 1.58 -13.05 -15.68
CA MET A 180 2.54 -14.13 -15.88
C MET A 180 2.55 -14.68 -17.31
N ASP A 181 1.40 -14.63 -18.00
CA ASP A 181 1.27 -15.21 -19.34
C ASP A 181 1.81 -14.28 -20.43
N GLU A 182 1.61 -12.97 -20.31
CA GLU A 182 2.00 -11.98 -21.32
C GLU A 182 3.19 -11.08 -20.91
N GLY A 183 3.59 -11.12 -19.63
CA GLY A 183 4.58 -10.19 -19.09
C GLY A 183 4.03 -8.78 -18.95
N VAL A 184 4.80 -7.77 -19.37
CA VAL A 184 4.35 -6.37 -19.36
C VAL A 184 3.46 -6.11 -20.57
N GLN A 185 2.16 -5.91 -20.33
CA GLN A 185 1.15 -5.75 -21.39
C GLN A 185 1.09 -4.33 -21.92
N PHE A 186 1.05 -3.35 -21.02
CA PHE A 186 1.07 -1.93 -21.36
C PHE A 186 1.69 -1.09 -20.24
N THR A 187 2.07 0.12 -20.60
CA THR A 187 2.60 1.13 -19.70
C THR A 187 1.87 2.44 -19.90
N ILE A 188 1.79 3.25 -18.85
CA ILE A 188 1.15 4.56 -18.85
C ILE A 188 2.10 5.52 -18.13
N THR A 189 2.44 6.60 -18.81
CA THR A 189 3.32 7.67 -18.33
C THR A 189 2.62 9.03 -18.53
N GLU A 190 3.31 10.13 -18.24
CA GLU A 190 2.88 11.48 -18.60
C GLU A 190 2.59 11.63 -20.11
N VAL A 191 3.22 10.83 -20.98
CA VAL A 191 2.96 10.82 -22.43
C VAL A 191 1.54 10.34 -22.74
N GLU A 192 1.07 9.33 -22.00
CA GLU A 192 -0.28 8.77 -22.11
C GLU A 192 -1.31 9.52 -21.25
N GLY A 193 -0.87 10.54 -20.50
CA GLY A 193 -1.74 11.44 -19.76
C GLY A 193 -1.75 11.25 -18.24
N LEU A 194 -0.83 10.47 -17.65
CA LEU A 194 -0.63 10.55 -16.20
C LEU A 194 -0.29 11.99 -15.80
N PRO A 195 -0.79 12.47 -14.64
CA PRO A 195 -0.48 13.82 -14.21
C PRO A 195 0.94 13.97 -13.61
N ASP A 196 1.55 12.86 -13.20
CA ASP A 196 2.93 12.74 -12.74
C ASP A 196 3.36 11.28 -12.86
N ASN A 197 4.59 11.05 -13.32
CA ASN A 197 5.17 9.70 -13.43
C ASN A 197 5.45 9.05 -12.06
N LEU A 198 5.70 9.86 -11.02
CA LEU A 198 5.97 9.33 -9.68
C LEU A 198 4.65 8.92 -9.01
N VAL A 199 4.20 7.69 -9.31
CA VAL A 199 2.98 7.11 -8.78
C VAL A 199 3.30 6.35 -7.50
N MET A 200 2.73 6.79 -6.39
CA MET A 200 3.06 6.31 -5.05
C MET A 200 2.04 5.30 -4.51
N ALA A 201 0.79 5.40 -4.96
CA ALA A 201 -0.31 4.57 -4.46
C ALA A 201 -1.22 4.14 -5.60
N LEU A 202 -1.79 2.94 -5.47
CA LEU A 202 -2.87 2.42 -6.32
C LEU A 202 -3.96 1.84 -5.43
N ALA A 203 -5.21 1.99 -5.87
CA ALA A 203 -6.37 1.30 -5.31
C ALA A 203 -7.33 0.92 -6.44
N CYS A 204 -7.83 -0.31 -6.42
CA CYS A 204 -8.85 -0.79 -7.36
C CYS A 204 -10.08 -1.12 -6.54
N ASP A 205 -11.25 -0.75 -7.05
CA ASP A 205 -12.52 -1.08 -6.43
C ASP A 205 -13.20 -2.30 -7.06
N THR A 206 -14.22 -2.80 -6.39
CA THR A 206 -15.03 -3.96 -6.81
C THR A 206 -15.76 -3.80 -8.15
N ILE A 207 -15.91 -2.57 -8.66
CA ILE A 207 -16.53 -2.31 -9.97
C ILE A 207 -15.49 -2.07 -11.08
N GLY A 208 -14.20 -2.29 -10.77
CA GLY A 208 -13.11 -2.25 -11.73
C GLY A 208 -12.53 -0.85 -12.00
N ARG A 209 -12.89 0.17 -11.21
CA ARG A 209 -12.23 1.48 -11.28
C ARG A 209 -10.88 1.40 -10.59
N VAL A 210 -9.90 2.05 -11.18
CA VAL A 210 -8.55 2.15 -10.65
C VAL A 210 -8.28 3.61 -10.29
N TRP A 211 -7.70 3.83 -9.12
CA TRP A 211 -7.29 5.13 -8.61
C TRP A 211 -5.79 5.12 -8.37
N GLY A 212 -5.12 6.22 -8.67
CA GLY A 212 -3.70 6.41 -8.44
C GLY A 212 -3.40 7.70 -7.69
N GLY A 213 -2.44 7.62 -6.78
CA GLY A 213 -1.92 8.75 -6.02
C GLY A 213 -0.50 9.07 -6.49
N THR A 214 -0.21 10.36 -6.66
CA THR A 214 1.09 10.83 -7.15
C THR A 214 1.80 11.74 -6.15
N GLU A 215 3.11 11.91 -6.34
CA GLU A 215 3.92 12.80 -5.50
C GLU A 215 3.48 14.27 -5.64
N ARG A 216 3.25 14.76 -6.86
CA ARG A 216 3.04 16.21 -7.09
C ARG A 216 1.65 16.59 -7.54
N ALA A 217 0.91 15.68 -8.17
CA ALA A 217 -0.29 16.03 -8.93
C ALA A 217 -1.57 15.40 -8.38
N GLY A 218 -1.52 14.89 -7.15
CA GLY A 218 -2.70 14.42 -6.43
C GLY A 218 -3.20 13.08 -6.94
N VAL A 219 -4.53 12.98 -7.03
CA VAL A 219 -5.24 11.74 -7.38
C VAL A 219 -5.67 11.77 -8.85
N PHE A 220 -5.53 10.64 -9.52
CA PHE A 220 -6.16 10.37 -10.80
C PHE A 220 -6.98 9.08 -10.75
N GLN A 221 -7.94 8.98 -11.67
CA GLN A 221 -8.65 7.75 -11.96
C GLN A 221 -8.16 7.21 -13.31
N LEU A 222 -8.03 5.90 -13.39
CA LEU A 222 -7.65 5.17 -14.58
C LEU A 222 -8.83 4.32 -15.06
N GLU A 223 -9.26 4.56 -16.30
CA GLU A 223 -10.28 3.82 -17.03
C GLU A 223 -9.59 2.85 -18.00
N LEU A 224 -9.89 1.56 -17.89
CA LEU A 224 -9.19 0.46 -18.57
C LEU A 224 -10.12 -0.45 -19.40
N ASP A 225 -11.41 -0.14 -19.49
CA ASP A 225 -12.42 -0.90 -20.22
C ASP A 225 -12.50 -0.59 -21.74
N GLY A 226 -11.67 0.35 -22.21
CA GLY A 226 -11.58 0.77 -23.62
C GLY A 226 -10.38 0.18 -24.38
N ALA A 227 -10.26 0.57 -25.66
CA ALA A 227 -9.14 0.14 -26.51
C ALA A 227 -7.77 0.69 -26.06
N ALA A 228 -7.76 1.76 -25.26
CA ALA A 228 -6.57 2.35 -24.67
C ALA A 228 -6.91 2.89 -23.27
N PRO A 229 -5.96 2.85 -22.31
CA PRO A 229 -6.14 3.45 -21.00
C PRO A 229 -6.46 4.94 -21.09
N LYS A 230 -7.38 5.43 -20.24
CA LYS A 230 -7.65 6.87 -20.09
C LYS A 230 -7.44 7.32 -18.66
N VAL A 231 -6.81 8.48 -18.51
CA VAL A 231 -6.54 9.10 -17.22
C VAL A 231 -7.51 10.26 -17.00
N HIS A 232 -8.24 10.23 -15.90
CA HIS A 232 -9.14 11.29 -15.47
C HIS A 232 -8.60 11.94 -14.20
N LEU A 233 -8.39 13.25 -14.21
CA LEU A 233 -7.94 13.98 -13.03
C LEU A 233 -9.14 14.37 -12.17
N LEU A 234 -9.06 14.13 -10.87
CA LEU A 234 -10.12 14.56 -9.95
C LEU A 234 -10.02 16.06 -9.66
N ASP A 235 -8.79 16.58 -9.58
CA ASP A 235 -8.49 18.00 -9.40
C ASP A 235 -7.22 18.38 -10.19
N SER A 236 -7.39 19.22 -11.20
CA SER A 236 -6.28 19.73 -12.02
C SER A 236 -5.36 20.73 -11.29
N ALA A 237 -5.75 21.19 -10.09
CA ALA A 237 -5.05 22.23 -9.33
C ALA A 237 -4.66 21.76 -7.92
N TRP A 238 -4.27 20.48 -7.78
CA TRP A 238 -3.92 19.87 -6.50
C TRP A 238 -2.84 20.63 -5.71
N ARG A 239 -3.10 20.86 -4.41
CA ARG A 239 -2.20 21.61 -3.51
C ARG A 239 -2.03 20.96 -2.13
N HIS A 240 -2.42 19.69 -1.98
CA HIS A 240 -2.47 19.00 -0.69
C HIS A 240 -1.22 18.15 -0.39
N GLY A 241 -0.20 18.20 -1.26
CA GLY A 241 1.01 17.40 -1.12
C GLY A 241 0.88 15.99 -1.72
N PRO A 242 1.84 15.10 -1.46
CA PRO A 242 1.86 13.76 -2.05
C PRO A 242 0.72 12.88 -1.55
N VAL A 243 0.19 12.05 -2.44
CA VAL A 243 -0.80 11.03 -2.10
C VAL A 243 -0.10 9.68 -2.02
N THR A 244 0.32 9.31 -0.81
CA THR A 244 1.17 8.14 -0.55
C THR A 244 0.41 6.85 -0.26
N ALA A 245 -0.90 6.93 -0.03
CA ALA A 245 -1.78 5.79 0.20
C ALA A 245 -3.20 6.11 -0.28
N LEU A 246 -3.88 5.09 -0.79
CA LEU A 246 -5.27 5.14 -1.20
C LEU A 246 -5.99 3.89 -0.68
N VAL A 247 -7.24 4.07 -0.29
CA VAL A 247 -8.17 2.97 -0.01
C VAL A 247 -9.41 3.26 -0.83
N ALA A 248 -9.81 2.29 -1.65
CA ALA A 248 -11.11 2.33 -2.29
C ALA A 248 -12.12 1.69 -1.33
N ASP A 249 -13.22 2.40 -1.08
CA ASP A 249 -14.35 1.86 -0.33
C ASP A 249 -15.28 1.14 -1.31
N ASP A 250 -15.67 -0.07 -0.96
CA ASP A 250 -16.55 -0.91 -1.78
C ASP A 250 -18.05 -0.66 -1.50
N GLY A 251 -18.38 0.17 -0.51
CA GLY A 251 -19.75 0.61 -0.20
C GLY A 251 -20.55 -0.36 0.66
#